data_AF-A0A382SSM7-F1
#
_entry.id   AF-A0A382SSM7-F1
#
_cell.length_a   1.000
_cell.length_b   1.000
_cell.length_c   1.000
_cell.angle_alpha   90.00
_cell.angle_beta   90.00
_cell.angle_gamma   90.00
#
_symmetry.space_group_name_H-M   'P 1'
#
loop_
_entity.id
_entity.type
_entity.pdbx_description
1 polymer ?
#
loop_
_entity_poly.entity_id
_entity_poly.type
_entity_poly.pdbx_seq_one_letter_code
_entity_poly.pdbx_strand_id
1 'polypeptide(L)'
;MTILIYLIITILFIIISTGKYKLHPFLALLVAGIIMGILGGLDTSIIIKSLSDGFGNTLKSIGIVIACGSIIGAFLEKTGGSKSIAEFLLKLTGKDKSHLAVNMTGFFVSIPVFCDSGYVILSSLNNAINKKTGISLAVLGTSLAAGLYASHGFIPPTPGPLAASAIIGADVGLVLIFGFMIAVPVSLVGWAWSTFYCSKFLIDAQSREKQEFESDRRSPNVMIAILPIVIPIIFISLKSFIEHPSIIIENDHLEKVIIFLGNPTIA
;
A
#
# COMPACT_ATOMS: atom_id res chain seq x y z
N MET A 1 23.37 -8.23 26.21
CA MET A 1 22.28 -7.43 26.83
C MET A 1 22.38 -5.95 26.50
N THR A 2 23.56 -5.32 26.57
CA THR A 2 23.75 -3.87 26.36
C THR A 2 23.29 -3.37 24.98
N ILE A 3 23.57 -4.12 23.91
CA ILE A 3 23.11 -3.79 22.54
C ILE A 3 21.58 -3.74 22.45
N LEU A 4 20.88 -4.64 23.16
CA LEU A 4 19.43 -4.68 23.16
C LEU A 4 18.83 -3.44 23.86
N ILE A 5 19.50 -2.95 24.90
CA ILE A 5 19.14 -1.70 25.57
C ILE A 5 19.34 -0.51 24.63
N TYR A 6 20.47 -0.45 23.91
CA TYR A 6 20.72 0.61 22.92
C TYR A 6 19.72 0.59 21.77
N LEU A 7 19.32 -0.61 21.32
CA LEU A 7 18.26 -0.77 20.33
C LEU A 7 16.94 -0.19 20.84
N ILE A 8 16.53 -0.53 22.06
CA ILE A 8 15.30 0.00 22.68
C ILE A 8 15.36 1.53 22.78
N ILE A 9 16.48 2.10 23.25
CA ILE A 9 16.69 3.55 23.33
C ILE A 9 16.55 4.19 21.94
N THR A 10 17.15 3.58 20.92
CA THR A 10 17.09 4.06 19.53
C THR A 10 15.67 4.03 18.97
N ILE A 11 14.92 2.95 19.23
CA ILE A 11 13.50 2.83 18.82
C ILE A 11 12.65 3.89 19.53
N LEU A 12 12.82 4.07 20.84
CA LEU A 12 12.12 5.11 21.60
C LEU A 12 12.45 6.50 21.06
N PHE A 13 13.70 6.76 20.72
CA PHE A 13 14.11 8.02 20.09
C PHE A 13 13.38 8.25 18.76
N ILE A 14 13.27 7.24 17.89
CA ILE A 14 12.55 7.36 16.60
C ILE A 14 11.07 7.68 16.85
N ILE A 15 10.41 6.96 17.77
CA ILE A 15 8.98 7.14 18.07
C ILE A 15 8.73 8.54 18.64
N ILE A 16 9.54 9.00 19.59
CA ILE A 16 9.38 10.33 20.21
C ILE A 16 9.71 11.44 19.20
N SER A 17 10.75 11.26 18.39
CA SER A 17 11.16 12.22 17.36
C SER A 17 10.09 12.43 16.31
N THR A 18 9.51 11.34 15.81
CA THR A 18 8.47 11.42 14.76
C THR A 18 7.11 11.80 15.34
N GLY A 19 6.71 11.25 16.49
CA GLY A 19 5.40 11.49 17.09
C GLY A 19 5.27 12.84 17.81
N LYS A 20 6.25 13.20 18.65
CA LYS A 20 6.19 14.41 19.49
C LYS A 20 6.84 15.61 18.81
N TYR A 21 8.06 15.43 18.30
CA TYR A 21 8.83 16.51 17.68
C TYR A 21 8.51 16.69 16.19
N LYS A 22 7.69 15.82 15.60
CA LYS A 22 7.28 15.86 14.19
C LYS A 22 8.46 15.93 13.22
N LEU A 23 9.59 15.33 13.59
CA LEU A 23 10.74 15.20 12.70
C LEU A 23 10.37 14.26 11.55
N HIS A 24 10.81 14.61 10.34
CA HIS A 24 10.57 13.79 9.16
C HIS A 24 11.16 12.37 9.39
N PRO A 25 10.41 11.28 9.12
CA PRO A 25 10.85 9.90 9.43
C PRO A 25 12.24 9.57 8.90
N PHE A 26 12.56 10.01 7.68
CA PHE A 26 13.89 9.87 7.09
C PHE A 26 15.01 10.46 7.96
N LEU A 27 14.85 11.70 8.44
CA LEU A 27 15.85 12.36 9.29
C LEU A 27 15.95 11.68 10.66
N ALA A 28 14.82 11.30 11.24
CA ALA A 28 14.78 10.59 12.51
C ALA A 28 15.54 9.25 12.42
N LEU A 29 15.33 8.47 11.36
CA LEU A 29 16.03 7.20 11.13
C LEU A 29 17.53 7.38 10.89
N LEU A 30 17.93 8.43 10.15
CA LEU A 30 19.33 8.75 9.90
C LEU A 30 20.08 9.07 11.21
N VAL A 31 19.52 9.98 12.01
CA VAL A 31 20.10 10.35 13.32
C VAL A 31 20.09 9.16 14.27
N ALA A 32 19.02 8.36 14.29
CA ALA A 32 18.94 7.14 15.09
C ALA A 32 20.04 6.13 14.72
N GLY A 33 20.34 5.95 13.43
CA GLY A 33 21.44 5.11 12.96
C GLY A 33 22.81 5.59 13.47
N ILE A 34 23.05 6.91 13.45
CA ILE A 34 24.28 7.51 14.00
C ILE A 34 24.37 7.27 15.52
N ILE A 35 23.28 7.52 16.25
CA ILE A 35 23.21 7.29 17.70
C ILE A 35 23.53 5.83 18.02
N MET A 36 22.91 4.89 17.31
CA MET A 36 23.14 3.46 17.51
C MET A 36 24.60 3.07 17.23
N GLY A 37 25.20 3.62 16.17
CA GLY A 37 26.60 3.39 15.84
C GLY A 37 27.56 3.89 16.92
N ILE A 38 27.31 5.09 17.45
CA ILE A 38 28.10 5.69 18.54
C ILE A 38 27.94 4.88 19.84
N LEU A 39 26.71 4.54 20.23
CA LEU A 39 26.45 3.72 21.42
C LEU A 39 27.04 2.32 21.29
N GLY A 40 27.06 1.77 20.08
CA GLY A 40 27.70 0.51 19.74
C GLY A 40 29.24 0.54 19.76
N GLY A 41 29.85 1.71 19.92
CA GLY A 41 31.31 1.88 19.96
C GLY A 41 31.99 1.74 18.59
N LEU A 42 31.26 1.97 17.50
CA LEU A 42 31.83 1.95 16.15
C LEU A 42 32.64 3.23 15.87
N ASP A 43 33.73 3.09 15.12
CA ASP A 43 34.47 4.23 14.59
C ASP A 43 33.60 5.06 13.64
N THR A 44 33.78 6.38 13.66
CA THR A 44 32.98 7.33 12.85
C THR A 44 33.03 7.01 11.36
N SER A 45 34.17 6.54 10.85
CA SER A 45 34.34 6.12 9.45
C SER A 45 33.47 4.90 9.10
N ILE A 46 33.36 3.94 10.03
CA ILE A 46 32.53 2.76 9.89
C ILE A 46 31.05 3.15 9.93
N ILE A 47 30.66 4.05 10.84
CA ILE A 47 29.27 4.54 10.94
C ILE A 47 28.82 5.17 9.62
N ILE A 48 29.62 6.09 9.06
CA ILE A 48 29.30 6.75 7.78
C ILE A 48 29.19 5.73 6.65
N LYS A 49 30.14 4.78 6.57
CA LYS A 49 30.13 3.73 5.55
C LYS A 49 28.91 2.82 5.69
N SER A 50 28.62 2.29 6.87
CA SER A 50 27.47 1.42 7.11
C SER A 50 26.13 2.10 6.83
N LEU A 51 26.01 3.39 7.16
CA LEU A 51 24.81 4.17 6.86
C LEU A 51 24.64 4.36 5.35
N SER A 52 25.73 4.68 4.64
CA SER A 52 25.73 4.90 3.19
C SER A 52 25.46 3.61 2.42
N ASP A 53 26.11 2.52 2.80
CA ASP A 53 25.93 1.19 2.21
C ASP A 53 24.50 0.67 2.48
N GLY A 54 23.98 0.83 3.70
CA GLY A 54 22.61 0.42 4.05
C GLY A 54 21.56 1.17 3.23
N PHE A 55 21.70 2.50 3.12
CA PHE A 55 20.82 3.32 2.29
C PHE A 55 20.93 2.96 0.80
N GLY A 56 22.16 2.85 0.28
CA GLY A 56 22.43 2.54 -1.13
C GLY A 56 21.91 1.16 -1.54
N ASN A 57 22.13 0.13 -0.71
CA ASN A 57 21.61 -1.21 -0.96
C ASN A 57 20.08 -1.24 -0.97
N THR A 58 19.44 -0.51 -0.06
CA THR A 58 17.97 -0.40 -0.04
C THR A 58 17.47 0.28 -1.32
N LEU A 59 18.06 1.41 -1.72
CA LEU A 59 17.70 2.09 -2.98
C LEU A 59 17.91 1.21 -4.21
N LYS A 60 19.02 0.46 -4.26
CA LYS A 60 19.32 -0.48 -5.35
C LYS A 60 18.26 -1.57 -5.46
N SER A 61 17.81 -2.11 -4.33
CA SER A 61 16.87 -3.23 -4.31
C SER A 61 15.43 -2.82 -4.62
N ILE A 62 14.95 -1.67 -4.11
CA ILE A 62 13.51 -1.33 -4.17
C ILE A 62 13.21 0.09 -4.65
N GLY A 63 14.22 0.94 -4.86
CA GLY A 63 14.04 2.37 -5.14
C GLY A 63 13.29 2.65 -6.44
N ILE A 64 13.60 1.92 -7.52
CA ILE A 64 12.92 2.08 -8.83
C ILE A 64 11.45 1.67 -8.71
N VAL A 65 11.18 0.55 -8.05
CA VAL A 65 9.81 0.05 -7.85
C VAL A 65 8.95 1.06 -7.08
N ILE A 66 9.50 1.65 -6.01
CA ILE A 66 8.81 2.69 -5.24
C ILE A 66 8.56 3.94 -6.09
N ALA A 67 9.53 4.37 -6.89
CA ALA A 67 9.40 5.53 -7.76
C ALA A 67 8.30 5.33 -8.82
N CYS A 68 8.32 4.18 -9.52
CA CYS A 68 7.30 3.81 -10.49
C CYS A 68 5.91 3.69 -9.84
N GLY A 69 5.81 3.02 -8.70
CA GLY A 69 4.56 2.90 -7.94
C GLY A 69 4.00 4.27 -7.54
N SER A 70 4.85 5.18 -7.07
CA SER A 70 4.45 6.56 -6.72
C SER A 70 3.96 7.35 -7.93
N ILE A 71 4.59 7.17 -9.10
CA ILE A 71 4.14 7.77 -10.36
C ILE A 71 2.76 7.23 -10.74
N ILE A 72 2.57 5.91 -10.75
CA ILE A 72 1.28 5.27 -11.05
C ILE A 72 0.19 5.77 -10.09
N GLY A 73 0.49 5.80 -8.79
CA GLY A 73 -0.43 6.31 -7.76
C GLY A 73 -0.82 7.77 -8.01
N ALA A 74 0.15 8.63 -8.31
CA ALA A 74 -0.10 10.04 -8.64
C ALA A 74 -0.93 10.22 -9.92
N PHE A 75 -0.72 9.38 -10.94
CA PHE A 75 -1.54 9.38 -12.15
C PHE A 75 -2.97 8.93 -11.85
N LEU A 76 -3.17 7.85 -11.08
CA LEU A 76 -4.51 7.38 -10.69
C LEU A 76 -5.27 8.44 -9.87
N GLU A 77 -4.58 9.12 -8.97
CA GLU A 77 -5.13 10.22 -8.19
C GLU A 77 -5.53 11.41 -9.08
N LYS A 78 -4.61 11.91 -9.94
CA LYS A 78 -4.85 13.11 -10.74
C LYS A 78 -5.84 12.91 -11.89
N THR A 79 -5.87 11.72 -12.48
CA THR A 79 -6.78 11.36 -13.59
C THR A 79 -8.18 10.99 -13.11
N GLY A 80 -8.36 10.73 -11.82
CA GLY A 80 -9.62 10.19 -11.29
C GLY A 80 -9.80 8.69 -11.52
N GLY A 81 -8.74 7.95 -11.86
CA GLY A 81 -8.78 6.50 -12.00
C GLY A 81 -9.28 5.80 -10.74
N SER A 82 -8.88 6.28 -9.56
CA SER A 82 -9.40 5.77 -8.27
C SER A 82 -10.93 5.93 -8.15
N LYS A 83 -11.49 7.01 -8.71
CA LYS A 83 -12.94 7.23 -8.76
C LYS A 83 -13.61 6.27 -9.76
N SER A 84 -13.03 6.07 -10.94
CA SER A 84 -13.54 5.11 -11.94
C SER A 84 -13.65 3.69 -11.35
N ILE A 85 -12.59 3.23 -10.67
CA ILE A 85 -12.58 1.91 -10.01
C ILE A 85 -13.72 1.81 -9.00
N ALA A 86 -13.93 2.87 -8.22
CA ALA A 86 -14.97 2.91 -7.22
C ALA A 86 -16.39 2.85 -7.81
N GLU A 87 -16.65 3.65 -8.85
CA GLU A 87 -17.94 3.63 -9.55
C GLU A 87 -18.24 2.27 -10.17
N PHE A 88 -17.23 1.61 -10.73
CA PHE A 88 -17.36 0.26 -11.28
C PHE A 88 -17.72 -0.77 -10.22
N LEU A 89 -16.99 -0.79 -9.10
CA LEU A 89 -17.25 -1.74 -8.02
C LEU A 89 -18.62 -1.50 -7.38
N LEU A 90 -19.05 -0.24 -7.25
CA LEU A 90 -20.41 0.10 -6.79
C LEU A 90 -21.49 -0.40 -7.75
N LYS A 91 -21.29 -0.28 -9.07
CA LYS A 91 -22.21 -0.84 -10.07
C LYS A 91 -22.28 -2.36 -9.96
N LEU A 92 -21.16 -3.02 -9.68
CA LEU A 92 -21.07 -4.47 -9.58
C LEU A 92 -21.74 -5.02 -8.31
N THR A 93 -21.51 -4.40 -7.14
CA THR A 93 -22.07 -4.88 -5.86
C THR A 93 -23.52 -4.46 -5.64
N GLY A 94 -23.98 -3.42 -6.34
CA GLY A 94 -25.30 -2.82 -6.14
C GLY A 94 -25.37 -1.90 -4.91
N LYS A 95 -26.49 -1.18 -4.79
CA LYS A 95 -26.71 -0.16 -3.74
C LYS A 95 -26.73 -0.75 -2.32
N ASP A 96 -27.29 -1.96 -2.17
CA ASP A 96 -27.51 -2.62 -0.88
C ASP A 96 -26.20 -3.03 -0.19
N LYS A 97 -25.12 -3.23 -0.96
CA LYS A 97 -23.79 -3.59 -0.46
C LYS A 97 -22.72 -2.54 -0.77
N SER A 98 -23.13 -1.28 -0.86
CA SER A 98 -22.25 -0.16 -1.22
C SER A 98 -21.03 0.00 -0.27
N HIS A 99 -21.17 -0.34 1.01
CA HIS A 99 -20.06 -0.37 1.96
C HIS A 99 -19.02 -1.47 1.67
N LEU A 100 -19.42 -2.61 1.07
CA LEU A 100 -18.48 -3.63 0.59
C LEU A 100 -17.73 -3.17 -0.67
N ALA A 101 -18.42 -2.52 -1.60
CA ALA A 101 -17.76 -1.92 -2.77
C ALA A 101 -16.72 -0.87 -2.36
N VAL A 102 -17.02 -0.06 -1.35
CA VAL A 102 -16.06 0.90 -0.78
C VAL A 102 -14.84 0.20 -0.18
N ASN A 103 -15.02 -0.91 0.53
CA ASN A 103 -13.91 -1.73 1.04
C ASN A 103 -13.02 -2.23 -0.10
N MET A 104 -13.63 -2.88 -1.11
CA MET A 104 -12.90 -3.41 -2.27
C MET A 104 -12.20 -2.30 -3.06
N THR A 105 -12.84 -1.14 -3.18
CA THR A 105 -12.23 0.03 -3.82
C THR A 105 -10.97 0.43 -3.08
N GLY A 106 -11.06 0.59 -1.75
CA GLY A 106 -9.90 0.87 -0.91
C GLY A 106 -8.80 -0.17 -1.11
N PHE A 107 -9.17 -1.45 -1.10
CA PHE A 107 -8.24 -2.55 -1.28
C PHE A 107 -7.42 -2.46 -2.57
N PHE A 108 -8.06 -2.24 -3.72
CA PHE A 108 -7.35 -2.16 -4.99
C PHE A 108 -6.60 -0.84 -5.16
N VAL A 109 -7.20 0.28 -4.74
CA VAL A 109 -6.61 1.61 -4.91
C VAL A 109 -5.34 1.80 -4.06
N SER A 110 -5.26 1.20 -2.87
CA SER A 110 -4.07 1.38 -2.01
C SER A 110 -2.84 0.55 -2.41
N ILE A 111 -2.96 -0.33 -3.40
CA ILE A 111 -1.81 -1.08 -3.93
C ILE A 111 -0.80 -0.08 -4.56
N PRO A 112 -1.23 0.82 -5.48
CA PRO A 112 -0.36 1.87 -6.01
C PRO A 112 -0.46 3.22 -5.27
N VAL A 113 -1.58 3.53 -4.61
CA VAL A 113 -1.79 4.82 -3.92
C VAL A 113 -1.53 4.65 -2.42
N PHE A 114 -0.89 5.62 -1.78
CA PHE A 114 -0.75 5.59 -0.32
C PHE A 114 -2.11 5.57 0.39
N CYS A 115 -2.22 4.82 1.49
CA CYS A 115 -3.48 4.67 2.21
C CYS A 115 -4.06 6.03 2.68
N ASP A 116 -3.22 6.95 3.15
CA ASP A 116 -3.64 8.27 3.62
C ASP A 116 -4.25 9.11 2.48
N SER A 117 -3.53 9.24 1.36
CA SER A 117 -4.03 9.94 0.16
C SER A 117 -5.28 9.26 -0.39
N GLY A 118 -5.26 7.94 -0.51
CA GLY A 118 -6.39 7.13 -0.97
C GLY A 118 -7.64 7.35 -0.13
N TYR A 119 -7.50 7.42 1.20
CA TYR A 119 -8.61 7.70 2.12
C TYR A 119 -9.19 9.09 1.90
N VAL A 120 -8.34 10.12 1.77
CA VAL A 120 -8.79 11.50 1.54
C VAL A 120 -9.52 11.63 0.20
N ILE A 121 -8.98 11.05 -0.87
CA ILE A 121 -9.59 11.07 -2.21
C ILE A 121 -10.95 10.39 -2.20
N LEU A 122 -11.04 9.18 -1.63
CA LEU A 122 -12.25 8.36 -1.60
C LEU A 122 -13.23 8.76 -0.49
N SER A 123 -12.85 9.66 0.43
CA SER A 123 -13.78 10.25 1.41
C SER A 123 -14.93 10.98 0.73
N SER A 124 -14.65 11.67 -0.38
CA SER A 124 -15.69 12.31 -1.21
C SER A 124 -16.72 11.30 -1.74
N LEU A 125 -16.29 10.08 -2.07
CA LEU A 125 -17.18 8.99 -2.49
C LEU A 125 -18.06 8.51 -1.32
N ASN A 126 -17.49 8.33 -0.14
CA ASN A 126 -18.24 7.94 1.05
C ASN A 126 -19.36 8.95 1.35
N ASN A 127 -19.07 10.25 1.23
CA ASN A 127 -20.06 11.32 1.37
C ASN A 127 -21.18 11.20 0.31
N ALA A 128 -20.83 10.92 -0.95
CA ALA A 128 -21.81 10.73 -2.01
C ALA A 128 -22.69 9.49 -1.80
N ILE A 129 -22.12 8.39 -1.32
CA ILE A 129 -22.84 7.15 -1.01
C ILE A 129 -23.75 7.35 0.20
N ASN A 130 -23.27 7.97 1.29
CA ASN A 130 -24.08 8.28 2.46
C ASN A 130 -25.32 9.08 2.07
N LYS A 131 -25.16 10.16 1.28
CA LYS A 131 -26.31 10.97 0.79
C LYS A 131 -27.31 10.19 -0.07
N LYS A 132 -26.85 9.19 -0.84
CA LYS A 132 -27.71 8.40 -1.73
C LYS A 132 -28.36 7.19 -1.07
N THR A 133 -27.73 6.61 -0.06
CA THR A 133 -28.13 5.32 0.54
C THR A 133 -28.54 5.42 2.00
N GLY A 134 -28.20 6.53 2.69
CA GLY A 134 -28.42 6.70 4.13
C GLY A 134 -27.46 5.88 5.00
N ILE A 135 -26.52 5.13 4.43
CA ILE A 135 -25.54 4.36 5.21
C ILE A 135 -24.59 5.33 5.91
N SER A 136 -24.39 5.17 7.22
CA SER A 136 -23.53 6.06 8.00
C SER A 136 -22.09 6.13 7.47
N LEU A 137 -21.52 7.33 7.52
CA LEU A 137 -20.09 7.57 7.29
C LEU A 137 -19.17 6.80 8.24
N ALA A 138 -19.62 6.44 9.45
CA ALA A 138 -18.85 5.57 10.33
C ALA A 138 -18.61 4.19 9.67
N VAL A 139 -19.65 3.61 9.08
CA VAL A 139 -19.57 2.33 8.36
C VAL A 139 -18.71 2.49 7.11
N LEU A 140 -19.01 3.48 6.26
CA LEU A 140 -18.32 3.68 4.98
C LEU A 140 -16.84 4.02 5.18
N GLY A 141 -16.52 4.91 6.12
CA GLY A 141 -15.17 5.32 6.46
C GLY A 141 -14.35 4.16 7.03
N THR A 142 -14.87 3.45 8.04
CA THR A 142 -14.15 2.29 8.60
C THR A 142 -13.99 1.18 7.58
N SER A 143 -15.01 0.92 6.76
CA SER A 143 -14.96 -0.07 5.67
C SER A 143 -13.88 0.27 4.63
N LEU A 144 -13.80 1.54 4.22
CA LEU A 144 -12.78 2.04 3.31
C LEU A 144 -11.37 1.89 3.90
N ALA A 145 -11.20 2.32 5.15
CA ALA A 145 -9.93 2.23 5.86
C ALA A 145 -9.45 0.77 5.97
N ALA A 146 -10.35 -0.16 6.31
CA ALA A 146 -10.02 -1.59 6.39
C ALA A 146 -9.46 -2.12 5.07
N GLY A 147 -10.08 -1.76 3.94
CA GLY A 147 -9.59 -2.14 2.62
C GLY A 147 -8.23 -1.54 2.30
N LEU A 148 -8.11 -0.22 2.45
CA LEU A 148 -6.88 0.51 2.17
C LEU A 148 -5.69 -0.05 2.97
N TYR A 149 -5.82 -0.18 4.29
CA TYR A 149 -4.72 -0.62 5.16
C TYR A 149 -4.38 -2.10 4.98
N ALA A 150 -5.36 -2.95 4.67
CA ALA A 150 -5.10 -4.38 4.46
C ALA A 150 -4.14 -4.59 3.28
N SER A 151 -4.47 -4.12 2.08
CA SER A 151 -3.58 -4.27 0.94
C SER A 151 -2.31 -3.43 1.07
N HIS A 152 -2.37 -2.23 1.64
CA HIS A 152 -1.18 -1.38 1.83
C HIS A 152 -0.13 -2.02 2.75
N GLY A 153 -0.58 -2.76 3.76
CA GLY A 153 0.29 -3.40 4.76
C GLY A 153 0.81 -4.78 4.36
N PHE A 154 0.14 -5.48 3.44
CA PHE A 154 0.45 -6.88 3.13
C PHE A 154 0.91 -7.13 1.70
N ILE A 155 0.62 -6.25 0.74
CA ILE A 155 0.80 -6.55 -0.69
C ILE A 155 1.92 -5.67 -1.28
N PRO A 156 3.07 -6.23 -1.72
CA PRO A 156 4.03 -5.56 -2.60
C PRO A 156 3.34 -5.10 -3.91
N PRO A 157 3.69 -3.95 -4.51
CA PRO A 157 4.96 -3.23 -4.43
C PRO A 157 5.02 -2.12 -3.36
N THR A 158 4.08 -2.10 -2.42
CA THR A 158 4.05 -1.07 -1.38
C THR A 158 5.37 -1.06 -0.57
N PRO A 159 5.88 0.13 -0.18
CA PRO A 159 7.24 0.25 0.35
C PRO A 159 7.54 -0.64 1.56
N GLY A 160 6.58 -0.82 2.47
CA GLY A 160 6.75 -1.63 3.69
C GLY A 160 6.98 -3.11 3.39
N PRO A 161 6.01 -3.81 2.78
CA PRO A 161 6.16 -5.21 2.35
C PRO A 161 7.37 -5.44 1.44
N LEU A 162 7.63 -4.51 0.51
CA LEU A 162 8.75 -4.63 -0.41
C LEU A 162 10.10 -4.50 0.31
N ALA A 163 10.24 -3.56 1.25
CA ALA A 163 11.43 -3.42 2.08
C ALA A 163 11.64 -4.63 2.98
N ALA A 164 10.59 -5.13 3.63
CA ALA A 164 10.67 -6.33 4.45
C ALA A 164 11.16 -7.53 3.65
N SER A 165 10.61 -7.72 2.44
CA SER A 165 11.01 -8.80 1.52
C SER A 165 12.48 -8.68 1.11
N ALA A 166 12.93 -7.46 0.77
CA ALA A 166 14.32 -7.20 0.40
C ALA A 166 15.30 -7.43 1.55
N ILE A 167 14.94 -7.08 2.79
CA ILE A 167 15.79 -7.25 3.97
C ILE A 167 16.00 -8.73 4.29
N ILE A 168 14.95 -9.55 4.20
CA ILE A 168 15.03 -10.99 4.52
C ILE A 168 15.42 -11.85 3.31
N GLY A 169 15.54 -11.26 2.12
CA GLY A 169 15.82 -11.97 0.88
C GLY A 169 14.67 -12.86 0.41
N ALA A 170 13.42 -12.51 0.74
CA ALA A 170 12.24 -13.25 0.30
C ALA A 170 11.88 -12.95 -1.16
N ASP A 171 11.37 -13.96 -1.84
CA ASP A 171 10.84 -13.80 -3.19
C ASP A 171 9.58 -12.91 -3.19
N VAL A 172 9.64 -11.81 -3.94
CA VAL A 172 8.61 -10.77 -3.92
C VAL A 172 7.27 -11.26 -4.47
N GLY A 173 7.26 -12.16 -5.46
CA GLY A 173 6.00 -12.68 -5.99
C GLY A 173 5.34 -13.71 -5.07
N LEU A 174 6.11 -14.52 -4.34
CA LEU A 174 5.56 -15.34 -3.26
C LEU A 174 4.98 -14.48 -2.13
N VAL A 175 5.70 -13.44 -1.71
CA VAL A 175 5.19 -12.48 -0.72
C VAL A 175 3.93 -11.79 -1.22
N LEU A 176 3.85 -11.47 -2.51
CA LEU A 176 2.65 -10.92 -3.13
C LEU A 176 1.47 -11.90 -3.09
N ILE A 177 1.68 -13.17 -3.46
CA ILE A 177 0.63 -14.20 -3.44
C ILE A 177 0.11 -14.41 -2.02
N PHE A 178 1.00 -14.67 -1.06
CA PHE A 178 0.62 -14.88 0.34
C PHE A 178 0.04 -13.60 0.97
N GLY A 179 0.63 -12.45 0.66
CA GLY A 179 0.17 -11.14 1.08
C GLY A 179 -1.26 -10.88 0.62
N PHE A 180 -1.58 -11.15 -0.64
CA PHE A 180 -2.94 -11.04 -1.18
C PHE A 180 -3.90 -12.03 -0.48
N MET A 181 -3.48 -13.28 -0.30
CA MET A 181 -4.24 -14.32 0.39
C MET A 181 -4.59 -13.95 1.84
N ILE A 182 -3.73 -13.22 2.54
CA ILE A 182 -3.95 -12.74 3.92
C ILE A 182 -4.73 -11.42 3.93
N ALA A 183 -4.40 -10.51 3.02
CA ALA A 183 -5.01 -9.19 2.96
C ALA A 183 -6.52 -9.26 2.68
N VAL A 184 -6.97 -10.18 1.82
CA VAL A 184 -8.39 -10.32 1.50
C VAL A 184 -9.23 -10.68 2.73
N PRO A 185 -8.93 -11.76 3.49
CA PRO A 185 -9.60 -12.05 4.76
C PRO A 185 -9.54 -10.89 5.76
N VAL A 186 -8.37 -10.26 5.92
CA VAL A 186 -8.22 -9.12 6.86
C VAL A 186 -9.13 -7.96 6.47
N SER A 187 -9.17 -7.62 5.18
CA SER A 187 -10.06 -6.60 4.64
C SER A 187 -11.53 -6.92 4.90
N LEU A 188 -11.93 -8.17 4.66
CA LEU A 188 -13.30 -8.64 4.88
C LEU A 188 -13.69 -8.65 6.35
N VAL A 189 -12.78 -8.99 7.26
CA VAL A 189 -13.02 -8.91 8.71
C VAL A 189 -13.23 -7.46 9.13
N GLY A 190 -12.41 -6.53 8.62
CA GLY A 190 -12.59 -5.09 8.88
C GLY A 190 -13.90 -4.54 8.30
N TRP A 191 -14.29 -4.98 7.10
CA TRP A 191 -15.60 -4.68 6.51
C TRP A 191 -16.75 -5.22 7.37
N ALA A 192 -16.68 -6.48 7.80
CA ALA A 192 -17.69 -7.09 8.66
C ALA A 192 -17.81 -6.29 9.97
N TRP A 193 -16.67 -5.97 10.60
CA TRP A 193 -16.64 -5.14 11.82
C TRP A 193 -17.30 -3.77 11.60
N SER A 194 -17.00 -3.10 10.49
CA SER A 194 -17.63 -1.81 10.15
C SER A 194 -19.16 -1.93 10.07
N THR A 195 -19.65 -3.05 9.55
CA THR A 195 -21.08 -3.31 9.37
C THR A 195 -21.77 -3.66 10.68
N PHE A 196 -21.14 -4.49 11.52
CA PHE A 196 -21.74 -4.96 12.77
C PHE A 196 -21.64 -3.96 13.93
N TYR A 197 -20.51 -3.26 14.05
CA TYR A 197 -20.24 -2.38 15.19
C TYR A 197 -20.40 -0.91 14.83
N CYS A 198 -19.85 -0.46 13.70
CA CYS A 198 -19.89 0.96 13.35
C CYS A 198 -21.28 1.42 12.90
N SER A 199 -22.18 0.51 12.50
CA SER A 199 -23.58 0.82 12.18
C SER A 199 -24.38 1.37 13.37
N LYS A 200 -23.88 1.19 14.60
CA LYS A 200 -24.46 1.78 15.82
C LYS A 200 -24.25 3.29 15.92
N PHE A 201 -23.29 3.84 15.18
CA PHE A 201 -22.98 5.27 15.19
C PHE A 201 -23.56 5.92 13.94
N LEU A 202 -24.58 6.74 14.12
CA LEU A 202 -25.19 7.52 13.05
C LEU A 202 -24.39 8.81 12.84
N ILE A 203 -23.40 8.72 11.98
CA ILE A 203 -22.68 9.88 11.44
C ILE A 203 -23.15 10.11 10.01
N ASP A 204 -23.81 11.23 9.79
CA ASP A 204 -24.19 11.69 8.46
C ASP A 204 -23.19 12.70 7.92
N ALA A 205 -23.10 12.77 6.59
CA ALA A 205 -22.35 13.81 5.93
C ALA A 205 -22.94 15.17 6.32
N GLN A 206 -22.21 15.93 7.14
CA GLN A 206 -22.57 17.32 7.42
C GLN A 206 -22.68 18.06 6.08
N SER A 207 -23.65 18.95 5.96
CA SER A 207 -23.86 19.83 4.79
C SER A 207 -22.74 20.86 4.59
N ARG A 208 -21.53 20.62 5.11
CA ARG A 208 -20.37 21.49 4.97
C ARG A 208 -19.52 21.06 3.79
N GLU A 209 -19.45 22.02 2.88
CA GLU A 209 -18.69 22.14 1.64
C GLU A 209 -18.94 21.09 0.56
N LYS A 210 -19.32 21.63 -0.59
CA LYS A 210 -19.37 21.00 -1.90
C LYS A 210 -17.97 20.49 -2.29
N GLN A 211 -17.50 19.42 -1.67
CA GLN A 211 -16.86 18.40 -2.49
C GLN A 211 -17.99 17.63 -3.15
N GLU A 212 -18.62 18.27 -4.15
CA GLU A 212 -19.38 17.51 -5.11
C GLU A 212 -18.45 16.45 -5.65
N PHE A 213 -18.94 15.22 -5.69
CA PHE A 213 -18.33 14.18 -6.48
C PHE A 213 -18.48 14.63 -7.94
N GLU A 214 -17.65 15.57 -8.38
CA GLU A 214 -17.67 16.09 -9.74
C GLU A 214 -17.35 14.91 -10.65
N SER A 215 -18.39 14.43 -11.33
CA SER A 215 -18.30 13.53 -12.48
C SER A 215 -17.76 14.26 -13.72
N ASP A 216 -17.45 15.56 -13.61
CA ASP A 216 -17.16 16.45 -14.74
C ASP A 216 -15.75 16.33 -15.31
N ARG A 217 -14.83 15.64 -14.63
CA ARG A 217 -13.66 15.08 -15.32
C ARG A 217 -14.07 13.75 -15.91
N ARG A 218 -13.98 13.61 -17.25
CA ARG A 218 -14.11 12.32 -17.95
C ARG A 218 -13.22 11.30 -17.25
N SER A 219 -13.84 10.54 -16.35
CA SER A 219 -13.13 9.57 -15.55
C SER A 219 -12.64 8.49 -16.54
N PRO A 220 -11.37 8.10 -16.48
CA PRO A 220 -10.80 7.19 -17.47
C PRO A 220 -11.60 5.88 -17.47
N ASN A 221 -11.60 5.18 -18.60
CA ASN A 221 -12.18 3.85 -18.66
C ASN A 221 -11.58 3.01 -17.51
N VAL A 222 -12.44 2.34 -16.75
CA VAL A 222 -12.07 1.51 -15.60
C VAL A 222 -10.97 0.52 -15.98
N MET A 223 -11.02 -0.03 -17.20
CA MET A 223 -9.99 -0.95 -17.66
C MET A 223 -8.60 -0.29 -17.69
N ILE A 224 -8.52 0.97 -18.12
CA ILE A 224 -7.27 1.76 -18.14
C ILE A 224 -6.83 2.12 -16.71
N ALA A 225 -7.77 2.29 -15.77
CA ALA A 225 -7.43 2.55 -14.37
C ALA A 225 -6.94 1.30 -13.63
N ILE A 226 -7.44 0.10 -13.98
CA ILE A 226 -7.06 -1.16 -13.34
C ILE A 226 -5.76 -1.74 -13.93
N LEU A 227 -5.49 -1.51 -15.23
CA LEU A 227 -4.35 -2.08 -15.93
C LEU A 227 -2.99 -1.82 -15.25
N PRO A 228 -2.66 -0.60 -14.78
CA PRO A 228 -1.39 -0.31 -14.11
C PRO A 228 -1.22 -1.03 -12.76
N ILE A 229 -2.30 -1.57 -12.20
CA ILE A 229 -2.29 -2.34 -10.95
C ILE A 229 -2.13 -3.83 -11.29
N VAL A 230 -2.93 -4.32 -12.24
CA VAL A 230 -3.02 -5.75 -12.55
C VAL A 230 -1.81 -6.25 -13.33
N ILE A 231 -1.25 -5.45 -14.27
CA ILE A 231 -0.09 -5.88 -15.07
C ILE A 231 1.12 -6.23 -14.18
N PRO A 232 1.60 -5.33 -13.29
CA PRO A 232 2.75 -5.65 -12.46
C PRO A 232 2.50 -6.86 -11.56
N ILE A 233 1.31 -6.97 -10.97
CA ILE A 233 0.93 -8.09 -10.10
C ILE A 233 1.01 -9.42 -10.85
N ILE A 234 0.45 -9.49 -12.06
CA ILE A 234 0.47 -10.72 -12.87
C ILE A 234 1.89 -11.08 -13.25
N PHE A 235 2.67 -10.12 -13.76
CA PHE A 235 4.04 -10.39 -14.22
C PHE A 235 4.95 -10.83 -13.08
N ILE A 236 4.91 -10.14 -11.93
CA ILE A 236 5.70 -10.50 -10.74
C ILE A 236 5.30 -11.89 -10.22
N SER A 237 4.00 -12.17 -10.12
CA SER A 237 3.52 -13.48 -9.66
C SER A 237 3.91 -14.60 -10.62
N LEU A 238 3.85 -14.35 -11.93
CA LEU A 238 4.17 -15.34 -12.95
C LEU A 238 5.67 -15.68 -12.95
N LYS A 239 6.57 -14.69 -12.80
CA LYS A 239 8.00 -14.94 -12.61
C LYS A 239 8.24 -15.86 -11.42
N SER A 240 7.68 -15.56 -10.26
CA SER A 240 7.88 -16.35 -9.05
C SER A 240 7.30 -17.76 -9.15
N PHE A 241 6.22 -17.94 -9.89
CA PHE A 241 5.66 -19.27 -10.16
C PHE A 241 6.62 -20.09 -11.03
N ILE A 242 7.18 -19.50 -12.09
CA ILE A 242 8.07 -20.17 -13.03
C ILE A 242 9.44 -20.48 -12.44
N GLU A 243 10.01 -19.58 -11.62
CA GLU A 243 11.28 -19.82 -10.93
C GLU A 243 11.17 -20.89 -9.82
N HIS A 244 9.96 -21.38 -9.53
CA HIS A 244 9.78 -22.43 -8.54
C HIS A 244 10.45 -23.74 -9.01
N PRO A 245 11.32 -24.39 -8.20
CA PRO A 245 12.14 -25.54 -8.62
C PRO A 245 11.37 -26.76 -9.14
N SER A 246 10.07 -26.81 -8.91
CA SER A 246 9.17 -27.90 -9.32
C SER A 246 8.63 -27.74 -10.75
N ILE A 247 8.84 -26.59 -11.38
CA ILE A 247 8.35 -26.29 -12.72
C ILE A 247 9.54 -26.32 -13.68
N ILE A 248 9.48 -27.21 -14.67
CA ILE A 248 10.48 -27.30 -15.73
C ILE A 248 9.80 -26.82 -17.01
N ILE A 249 10.20 -25.66 -17.50
CA ILE A 249 9.76 -25.16 -18.80
C ILE A 249 10.73 -25.67 -19.86
N GLU A 250 10.23 -26.40 -20.84
CA GLU A 250 11.07 -26.94 -21.93
C GLU A 250 11.60 -25.85 -22.88
N ASN A 251 10.99 -24.66 -22.89
CA ASN A 251 11.37 -23.54 -23.73
C ASN A 251 12.14 -22.44 -22.95
N ASP A 252 13.47 -22.53 -23.02
CA ASP A 252 14.44 -21.62 -22.38
C ASP A 252 14.26 -20.14 -22.80
N HIS A 253 13.83 -19.85 -24.02
CA HIS A 253 13.58 -18.46 -24.45
C HIS A 253 12.34 -17.86 -23.79
N LEU A 254 11.27 -18.66 -23.68
CA LEU A 254 10.00 -18.21 -23.11
C LEU A 254 10.13 -18.00 -21.59
N GLU A 255 10.87 -18.89 -20.92
CA GLU A 255 11.24 -18.74 -19.51
C GLU A 255 11.99 -17.42 -19.25
N LYS A 256 13.07 -17.16 -20.01
CA LYS A 256 13.86 -15.93 -19.86
C LYS A 256 13.05 -14.65 -20.07
N VAL A 257 12.12 -14.64 -21.03
CA VAL A 257 11.24 -13.49 -21.27
C VAL A 257 10.31 -13.26 -20.08
N ILE A 258 9.71 -14.31 -19.51
CA ILE A 258 8.81 -14.14 -18.37
C ILE A 258 9.58 -13.72 -17.12
N ILE A 259 10.76 -14.30 -16.87
CA ILE A 259 11.63 -13.89 -15.75
C ILE A 259 12.02 -12.41 -15.88
N PHE A 260 12.33 -11.95 -17.09
CA PHE A 260 12.66 -10.55 -17.33
C PHE A 260 11.47 -9.62 -17.11
N LEU A 261 10.32 -9.91 -17.74
CA LEU A 261 9.11 -9.09 -17.62
C LEU A 261 8.51 -9.10 -16.20
N GLY A 262 8.67 -10.20 -15.47
CA GLY A 262 8.21 -10.31 -14.09
C GLY A 262 9.19 -9.79 -13.04
N ASN A 263 10.36 -9.29 -13.44
CA ASN A 263 11.23 -8.59 -12.50
C ASN A 263 10.47 -7.35 -11.97
N PRO A 264 10.34 -7.14 -10.64
CA PRO A 264 9.59 -6.01 -10.09
C PRO A 264 10.03 -4.63 -10.58
N THR A 265 11.26 -4.50 -11.08
CA THR A 265 11.81 -3.26 -11.65
C THR A 265 11.30 -3.01 -13.08
N ILE A 266 10.96 -4.08 -13.81
CA ILE A 266 10.54 -4.07 -15.22
C ILE A 266 9.01 -4.13 -15.35
N ALA A 267 8.35 -4.92 -14.49
CA ALA A 267 6.92 -5.19 -14.46
C ALA A 267 6.07 -3.93 -14.19
#